data_AF-A0A925QU47-F1
#
_entry.id   AF-A0A925QU47-F1
#
_cell.length_a   1.000
_cell.length_b   1.000
_cell.length_c   1.000
_cell.angle_alpha   90.00
_cell.angle_beta   90.00
_cell.angle_gamma   90.00
#
_symmetry.space_group_name_H-M   'P 1'
#
loop_
_entity.id
_entity.type
_entity.pdbx_description
1 polymer ?
#
loop_
_entity_poly.entity_id
_entity_poly.type
_entity_poly.pdbx_seq_one_letter_code
_entity_poly.pdbx_strand_id
1 'polypeptide(L)' 'MQELVEKLKSEAGLTDEQAKKAIETIKSFVVEKFPMLEGAVGNLFGNS' A
#
# COMPACT_ATOMS: atom_id res chain seq x y z
N MET A 1 4.65 4.74 -5.32
CA MET A 1 4.41 3.29 -5.12
C MET A 1 5.66 2.46 -5.27
N GLN A 2 6.46 2.58 -6.33
CA GLN A 2 7.75 1.86 -6.45
C GLN A 2 8.72 2.14 -5.29
N GLU A 3 8.86 3.39 -4.88
CA GLU A 3 9.72 3.74 -3.72
C GLU A 3 9.28 3.03 -2.43
N LEU A 4 7.97 2.92 -2.18
CA LEU A 4 7.43 2.20 -1.04
C LEU A 4 7.72 0.69 -1.14
N VAL A 5 7.61 0.11 -2.33
CA VAL A 5 7.97 -1.29 -2.58
C VAL A 5 9.46 -1.53 -2.29
N GLU A 6 10.35 -0.66 -2.76
CA GLU A 6 11.78 -0.76 -2.48
C GLU A 6 12.11 -0.58 -0.99
N LYS A 7 11.42 0.33 -0.30
CA LYS A 7 11.51 0.46 1.17
C LYS A 7 11.08 -0.83 1.87
N LEU A 8 9.95 -1.41 1.50
CA LEU A 8 9.46 -2.66 2.11
C LEU A 8 10.39 -3.84 1.85
N LYS A 9 11.01 -3.91 0.66
CA LYS A 9 12.02 -4.93 0.35
C LYS A 9 13.29 -4.73 1.17
N SER A 10 13.81 -3.51 1.23
CA SER A 10 15.08 -3.20 1.90
C SER A 10 15.00 -3.19 3.43
N GLU A 11 13.94 -2.63 4.00
CA GLU A 11 13.80 -2.45 5.45
C GLU A 11 13.06 -3.62 6.12
N ALA A 12 12.09 -4.24 5.44
CA ALA A 12 11.30 -5.34 5.99
C ALA A 12 11.64 -6.71 5.36
N GLY A 13 12.59 -6.77 4.41
CA GLY A 13 13.04 -8.03 3.81
C GLY A 13 11.98 -8.73 2.96
N LEU A 14 10.97 -7.99 2.48
CA LEU A 14 9.89 -8.58 1.68
C LEU A 14 10.33 -8.87 0.24
N THR A 15 9.71 -9.87 -0.39
CA THR A 15 9.77 -10.02 -1.84
C THR A 15 8.91 -8.96 -2.54
N ASP A 16 9.09 -8.79 -3.84
CA ASP A 16 8.28 -7.85 -4.65
C ASP A 16 6.76 -8.14 -4.54
N GLU A 17 6.37 -9.41 -4.65
CA GLU A 17 4.97 -9.83 -4.47
C GLU A 17 4.45 -9.54 -3.06
N GLN A 18 5.25 -9.84 -2.03
CA GLN A 18 4.87 -9.59 -0.64
C GLN A 18 4.70 -8.09 -0.36
N ALA A 19 5.59 -7.25 -0.89
CA ALA A 19 5.51 -5.80 -0.73
C ALA A 19 4.25 -5.24 -1.41
N LYS A 20 3.94 -5.67 -2.65
CA LYS A 20 2.70 -5.31 -3.34
C LYS A 20 1.47 -5.74 -2.56
N LYS A 21 1.46 -6.99 -2.05
CA LYS A 21 0.35 -7.51 -1.27
C LYS A 21 0.16 -6.76 0.05
N ALA A 22 1.25 -6.43 0.75
CA ALA A 22 1.21 -5.65 1.99
C ALA A 22 0.55 -4.29 1.76
N ILE A 23 0.90 -3.61 0.66
CA ILE A 23 0.30 -2.32 0.32
C ILE A 23 -1.21 -2.45 0.03
N GLU A 24 -1.64 -3.46 -0.73
CA GLU A 24 -3.07 -3.75 -0.95
C GLU A 24 -3.82 -4.03 0.35
N THR A 25 -3.24 -4.84 1.24
CA THR A 25 -3.84 -5.17 2.53
C THR A 25 -4.00 -3.93 3.39
N ILE A 26 -2.98 -3.07 3.46
CA ILE A 26 -3.04 -1.81 4.22
C ILE A 26 -4.11 -0.87 3.61
N LYS A 27 -4.11 -0.72 2.29
CA LYS A 27 -5.12 0.08 1.58
C LYS A 27 -6.54 -0.37 1.96
N SER A 28 -6.80 -1.67 1.86
CA SER A 28 -8.11 -2.26 2.15
C SER A 28 -8.50 -2.06 3.62
N PHE A 29 -7.57 -2.30 4.54
CA PHE A 29 -7.80 -2.12 5.97
C PHE A 29 -8.12 -0.65 6.32
N VAL A 30 -7.39 0.31 5.75
CA VAL A 30 -7.64 1.74 6.01
C VAL A 30 -8.99 2.17 5.48
N VAL A 31 -9.39 1.74 4.27
CA VAL A 31 -10.72 2.07 3.72
C VAL A 31 -11.84 1.44 4.57
N GLU A 32 -11.66 0.19 5.02
CA GLU A 32 -12.62 -0.47 5.89
C GLU A 32 -12.80 0.28 7.23
N LYS A 33 -11.69 0.73 7.85
CA LYS A 33 -11.74 1.44 9.14
C LYS A 33 -12.12 2.92 9.02
N PHE A 34 -11.79 3.55 7.89
CA PHE A 34 -12.00 4.98 7.66
C PHE A 34 -12.58 5.21 6.24
N PRO A 35 -13.87 4.89 6.01
CA PRO A 35 -14.48 4.99 4.68
C PRO A 35 -14.41 6.40 4.08
N MET A 36 -14.42 7.43 4.92
CA MET A 36 -14.25 8.83 4.51
C MET A 36 -12.92 9.12 3.79
N LEU A 37 -11.90 8.27 3.95
CA LEU A 37 -10.59 8.41 3.33
C LEU A 37 -10.48 7.67 1.99
N GLU A 38 -11.51 6.96 1.53
CA GLU A 38 -11.46 6.11 0.33
C GLU A 38 -10.93 6.85 -0.90
N GLY A 39 -11.42 8.07 -1.17
CA GLY A 39 -10.95 8.87 -2.31
C GLY A 39 -9.48 9.29 -2.18
N ALA A 40 -9.05 9.69 -0.98
CA ALA A 40 -7.66 10.08 -0.73
C ALA A 40 -6.71 8.88 -0.82
N VAL A 41 -7.08 7.75 -0.23
CA VAL A 41 -6.36 6.47 -0.32
C VAL A 41 -6.32 5.97 -1.77
N GLY A 42 -7.41 6.12 -2.52
CA GLY A 42 -7.46 5.88 -3.95
C GLY A 42 -6.42 6.69 -4.72
N ASN A 43 -6.30 7.99 -4.45
CA ASN A 43 -5.30 8.86 -5.09
C ASN A 43 -3.86 8.54 -4.67
N LEU A 44 -3.62 8.21 -3.39
CA LEU A 44 -2.30 7.89 -2.85
C LEU A 44 -1.75 6.56 -3.40
N PHE A 45 -2.62 5.55 -3.54
CA PHE A 45 -2.23 4.20 -3.95
C PHE A 45 -2.61 3.85 -5.41
N GLY A 46 -3.35 4.71 -6.10
CA GLY A 46 -3.91 4.45 -7.44
C GLY A 46 -3.15 5.07 -8.60
N ASN A 47 -2.05 5.79 -8.36
CA ASN A 47 -1.21 6.33 -9.43
C ASN A 47 -0.01 5.40 -9.69
N SER A 48 -0.23 4.32 -10.44
CA SER A 48 0.78 3.47 -11.08
C SER A 48 0.17 2.75 -12.27
#